data_AF-A0A967K1D3-F1
#
_entry.id   AF-A0A967K1D3-F1
#
_cell.length_a   1.000
_cell.length_b   1.000
_cell.length_c   1.000
_cell.angle_alpha   90.00
_cell.angle_beta   90.00
_cell.angle_gamma   90.00
#
_symmetry.space_group_name_H-M   'P 1'
#
loop_
_entity.id
_entity.type
_entity.pdbx_description
1 polymer ?
#
loop_
_entity_poly.entity_id
_entity_poly.type
_entity_poly.pdbx_seq_one_letter_code
_entity_poly.pdbx_strand_id
1 'polypeptide(L)'
;GDGPPSDAAAKVLALAQKTADELVADAKEEAERLLSDARQRAEKIDAEIKAKVSKIESEARQRAEAMEQEAAQRKQETFGALEAECAELERRRDELRDFEREYRSRLKAYLQSELRKLETGAVDEVPVPVGQASGPAGDEASGQAPAGGQASGAAYASGNASPASAPGGNLSQAPSGNSAPAPSGGASPAPGANS
;
A
#
# COMPACT_ATOMS: atom_id res chain seq x y z
N GLY A 1 17.25 -100.93 -3.04
CA GLY A 1 16.78 -100.43 -1.75
C GLY A 1 16.71 -98.93 -1.87
N ASP A 2 15.66 -98.45 -2.51
CA ASP A 2 15.41 -97.04 -2.77
C ASP A 2 15.05 -96.35 -1.46
N GLY A 3 15.87 -95.39 -1.03
CA GLY A 3 15.52 -94.48 0.06
C GLY A 3 14.28 -93.68 -0.34
N PRO A 4 13.29 -93.50 0.54
CA PRO A 4 11.97 -93.06 0.12
C PRO A 4 11.98 -91.58 -0.34
N PRO A 5 11.19 -91.22 -1.37
CA PRO A 5 11.03 -89.85 -1.87
C PRO A 5 10.59 -88.81 -0.82
N SER A 6 10.17 -89.25 0.38
CA SER A 6 9.78 -88.37 1.49
C SER A 6 10.95 -87.60 2.12
N ASP A 7 12.16 -88.15 2.15
CA ASP A 7 13.32 -87.48 2.77
C ASP A 7 13.86 -86.34 1.87
N ALA A 8 13.76 -86.51 0.55
CA ALA A 8 14.04 -85.45 -0.42
C ALA A 8 12.99 -84.32 -0.33
N ALA A 9 11.70 -84.67 -0.24
CA ALA A 9 10.63 -83.69 -0.07
C ALA A 9 10.76 -82.89 1.25
N ALA A 10 11.11 -83.57 2.36
CA ALA A 10 11.33 -82.91 3.65
C ALA A 10 12.49 -81.90 3.62
N LYS A 11 13.59 -82.22 2.93
CA LYS A 11 14.74 -81.31 2.77
C LYS A 11 14.39 -80.08 1.93
N VAL A 12 13.62 -80.26 0.86
CA VAL A 12 13.15 -79.14 0.02
C VAL A 12 12.19 -78.25 0.81
N LEU A 13 11.30 -78.83 1.61
CA LEU A 13 10.35 -78.08 2.43
C LEU A 13 11.07 -77.32 3.57
N ALA A 14 12.07 -77.92 4.19
CA ALA A 14 12.93 -77.27 5.17
C ALA A 14 13.74 -76.10 4.56
N LEU A 15 14.26 -76.28 3.34
CA LEU A 15 14.94 -75.21 2.61
C LEU A 15 13.97 -74.07 2.27
N ALA A 16 12.78 -74.39 1.77
CA ALA A 16 11.75 -73.40 1.45
C ALA A 16 11.29 -72.63 2.69
N GLN A 17 11.09 -73.32 3.81
CA GLN A 17 10.75 -72.69 5.09
C GLN A 17 11.86 -71.73 5.54
N LYS A 18 13.13 -72.18 5.47
CA LYS A 18 14.28 -71.34 5.79
C LYS A 18 14.33 -70.08 4.90
N THR A 19 14.15 -70.24 3.59
CA THR A 19 14.14 -69.11 2.66
C THR A 19 12.97 -68.17 2.90
N ALA A 20 11.79 -68.69 3.27
CA ALA A 20 10.65 -67.87 3.64
C ALA A 20 10.92 -67.08 4.92
N ASP A 21 11.51 -67.71 5.95
CA ASP A 21 11.87 -67.05 7.20
C ASP A 21 12.94 -65.96 6.99
N GLU A 22 13.93 -66.22 6.12
CA GLU A 22 14.94 -65.23 5.69
C GLU A 22 14.28 -64.04 4.96
N LEU A 23 13.42 -64.30 3.96
CA LEU A 23 12.68 -63.24 3.25
C LEU A 23 11.81 -62.39 4.19
N VAL A 24 11.18 -63.01 5.18
CA VAL A 24 10.37 -62.30 6.18
C VAL A 24 11.25 -61.44 7.09
N ALA A 25 12.45 -61.91 7.46
CA ALA A 25 13.40 -61.12 8.24
C ALA A 25 13.90 -59.91 7.44
N ASP A 26 14.31 -60.12 6.19
CA ASP A 26 14.79 -59.06 5.29
C ASP A 26 13.70 -58.00 5.06
N ALA A 27 12.46 -58.43 4.78
CA ALA A 27 11.34 -57.52 4.58
C ALA A 27 11.01 -56.68 5.84
N LYS A 28 11.18 -57.26 7.04
CA LYS A 28 11.00 -56.53 8.30
C LYS A 28 12.10 -55.50 8.51
N GLU A 29 13.36 -55.86 8.27
CA GLU A 29 14.48 -54.94 8.37
C GLU A 29 14.32 -53.76 7.39
N GLU A 30 13.94 -54.04 6.14
CA GLU A 30 13.70 -53.02 5.13
C GLU A 30 12.52 -52.10 5.50
N ALA A 31 11.43 -52.67 6.05
CA ALA A 31 10.29 -51.89 6.53
C ALA A 31 10.67 -50.99 7.72
N GLU A 32 11.45 -51.50 8.69
CA GLU A 32 11.95 -50.71 9.82
C GLU A 32 12.85 -49.57 9.36
N ARG A 33 13.73 -49.85 8.40
CA ARG A 33 14.58 -48.83 7.77
C ARG A 33 13.75 -47.75 7.08
N LEU A 34 12.76 -48.15 6.28
CA LEU A 34 11.88 -47.21 5.57
C LEU A 34 11.08 -46.34 6.55
N LEU A 35 10.58 -46.92 7.65
CA LEU A 35 9.89 -46.18 8.70
C LEU A 35 10.81 -45.18 9.40
N SER A 36 12.06 -45.56 9.69
CA SER A 36 13.06 -44.65 10.26
C SER A 36 13.34 -43.47 9.32
N ASP A 37 13.58 -43.75 8.04
CA ASP A 37 13.85 -42.71 7.02
C ASP A 37 12.64 -41.78 6.85
N ALA A 38 11.42 -42.33 6.82
CA ALA A 38 10.20 -41.54 6.74
C ALA A 38 10.02 -40.62 7.95
N ARG A 39 10.30 -41.11 9.18
CA ARG A 39 10.25 -40.31 10.40
C ARG A 39 11.27 -39.19 10.40
N GLN A 40 12.53 -39.48 10.04
CA GLN A 40 13.58 -38.47 9.95
C GLN A 40 13.24 -37.39 8.91
N ARG A 41 12.68 -37.78 7.76
CA ARG A 41 12.23 -36.81 6.74
C ARG A 41 11.07 -35.95 7.24
N ALA A 42 10.10 -36.55 7.94
CA ALA A 42 8.99 -35.80 8.52
C ALA A 42 9.48 -34.77 9.55
N GLU A 43 10.35 -35.18 10.49
CA GLU A 43 10.94 -34.28 11.48
C GLU A 43 11.73 -33.13 10.84
N LYS A 44 12.49 -33.42 9.78
CA LYS A 44 13.20 -32.40 9.02
C LYS A 44 12.24 -31.40 8.37
N ILE A 45 11.19 -31.87 7.73
CA ILE A 45 10.18 -31.01 7.10
C ILE A 45 9.47 -30.16 8.16
N ASP A 46 9.11 -30.72 9.31
CA ASP A 46 8.49 -29.99 10.40
C ASP A 46 9.42 -28.89 10.96
N ALA A 47 10.71 -29.18 11.11
CA ALA A 47 11.70 -28.19 11.53
C ALA A 47 11.83 -27.06 10.50
N GLU A 48 11.88 -27.38 9.20
CA GLU A 48 11.93 -26.39 8.12
C GLU A 48 10.67 -25.53 8.05
N ILE A 49 9.48 -26.13 8.21
CA ILE A 49 8.21 -25.40 8.23
C ILE A 49 8.19 -24.45 9.43
N LYS A 50 8.54 -24.91 10.63
CA LYS A 50 8.60 -24.05 11.83
C LYS A 50 9.56 -22.88 11.64
N ALA A 51 10.74 -23.12 11.06
CA ALA A 51 11.70 -22.05 10.76
C ALA A 51 11.13 -21.05 9.75
N LYS A 52 10.47 -21.51 8.68
CA LYS A 52 9.83 -20.64 7.68
C LYS A 52 8.69 -19.84 8.26
N VAL A 53 7.82 -20.46 9.07
CA VAL A 53 6.71 -19.78 9.74
C VAL A 53 7.24 -18.69 10.67
N SER A 54 8.21 -19.01 11.54
CA SER A 54 8.82 -18.02 12.42
C SER A 54 9.44 -16.84 11.66
N LYS A 55 10.10 -17.12 10.53
CA LYS A 55 10.64 -16.09 9.65
C LYS A 55 9.54 -15.19 9.06
N ILE A 56 8.50 -15.79 8.49
CA ILE A 56 7.38 -15.06 7.89
C ILE A 56 6.67 -14.20 8.94
N GLU A 57 6.43 -14.73 10.14
CA GLU A 57 5.82 -13.96 11.22
C GLU A 57 6.71 -12.78 11.66
N SER A 58 8.02 -12.97 11.76
CA SER A 58 8.96 -11.90 12.09
C SER A 58 8.95 -10.81 11.02
N GLU A 59 9.04 -11.19 9.74
CA GLU A 59 8.99 -10.25 8.61
C GLU A 59 7.64 -9.52 8.54
N ALA A 60 6.54 -10.21 8.79
CA ALA A 60 5.21 -9.61 8.81
C ALA A 60 5.07 -8.58 9.95
N ARG A 61 5.57 -8.91 11.15
CA ARG A 61 5.60 -7.99 12.29
C ARG A 61 6.44 -6.74 11.98
N GLN A 62 7.66 -6.92 11.46
CA GLN A 62 8.52 -5.80 11.09
C GLN A 62 7.89 -4.91 10.01
N ARG A 63 7.24 -5.49 9.01
CA ARG A 63 6.53 -4.71 7.97
C ARG A 63 5.34 -3.96 8.53
N ALA A 64 4.58 -4.57 9.45
CA ALA A 64 3.45 -3.91 10.09
C ALA A 64 3.92 -2.72 10.93
N GLU A 65 4.98 -2.89 11.73
CA GLU A 65 5.57 -1.82 12.53
C GLU A 65 6.12 -0.68 11.66
N ALA A 66 6.80 -1.00 10.56
CA ALA A 66 7.29 0.00 9.62
C ALA A 66 6.14 0.79 8.97
N MET A 67 5.07 0.11 8.57
CA MET A 67 3.88 0.75 7.99
C MET A 67 3.17 1.65 9.00
N GLU A 68 3.09 1.24 10.26
CA GLU A 68 2.51 2.05 11.33
C GLU A 68 3.34 3.32 11.59
N GLN A 69 4.67 3.20 11.61
CA GLN A 69 5.58 4.34 11.74
C GLN A 69 5.43 5.31 10.57
N GLU A 70 5.41 4.81 9.34
CA GLU A 70 5.22 5.63 8.14
C GLU A 70 3.86 6.35 8.17
N ALA A 71 2.78 5.63 8.54
CA ALA A 71 1.46 6.22 8.65
C ALA A 71 1.39 7.30 9.74
N ALA A 72 2.02 7.06 10.89
CA ALA A 72 2.09 8.03 11.99
C ALA A 72 2.90 9.28 11.58
N GLN A 73 4.03 9.08 10.90
CA GLN A 73 4.87 10.17 10.40
C GLN A 73 4.14 11.00 9.36
N ARG A 74 3.55 10.35 8.35
CA ARG A 74 2.77 11.05 7.32
C ARG A 74 1.58 11.80 7.90
N LYS A 75 0.93 11.22 8.90
CA LYS A 75 -0.14 11.90 9.65
C LYS A 75 0.41 13.14 10.35
N GLN A 76 1.52 13.03 11.07
CA GLN A 76 2.10 14.18 11.76
C GLN A 76 2.50 15.29 10.78
N GLU A 77 3.08 14.93 9.64
CA GLU A 77 3.44 15.87 8.57
C GLU A 77 2.22 16.58 7.99
N THR A 78 1.14 15.84 7.68
CA THR A 78 -0.08 16.46 7.12
C THR A 78 -0.77 17.36 8.13
N PHE A 79 -0.86 16.95 9.40
CA PHE A 79 -1.41 17.80 10.45
C PHE A 79 -0.57 19.05 10.67
N GLY A 80 0.77 18.92 10.71
CA GLY A 80 1.66 20.07 10.82
C GLY A 80 1.51 21.05 9.64
N ALA A 81 1.33 20.53 8.42
CA ALA A 81 1.06 21.36 7.24
C ALA A 81 -0.29 22.08 7.33
N LEU A 82 -1.36 21.39 7.77
CA LEU A 82 -2.67 22.01 7.98
C LEU A 82 -2.65 23.07 9.07
N GLU A 83 -1.93 22.82 10.18
CA GLU A 83 -1.76 23.79 11.26
C GLU A 83 -1.04 25.06 10.76
N ALA A 84 0.00 24.90 9.95
CA ALA A 84 0.71 26.03 9.35
C ALA A 84 -0.20 26.83 8.39
N GLU A 85 -0.97 26.15 7.53
CA GLU A 85 -1.93 26.80 6.63
C GLU A 85 -3.02 27.54 7.41
N CYS A 86 -3.54 26.95 8.49
CA CYS A 86 -4.52 27.59 9.36
C CYS A 86 -3.94 28.87 9.99
N ALA A 87 -2.71 28.81 10.52
CA ALA A 87 -2.04 29.99 11.08
C ALA A 87 -1.82 31.09 10.02
N GLU A 88 -1.48 30.73 8.78
CA GLU A 88 -1.35 31.67 7.67
C GLU A 88 -2.69 32.31 7.31
N LEU A 89 -3.74 31.51 7.16
CA LEU A 89 -5.09 32.00 6.86
C LEU A 89 -5.63 32.90 7.97
N GLU A 90 -5.32 32.61 9.24
CA GLU A 90 -5.66 33.45 10.37
C GLU A 90 -4.93 34.79 10.33
N ARG A 91 -3.62 34.78 10.08
CA ARG A 91 -2.86 36.01 9.87
C ARG A 91 -3.43 36.84 8.72
N ARG A 92 -3.76 36.21 7.60
CA ARG A 92 -4.30 36.90 6.43
C ARG A 92 -5.69 37.49 6.70
N ARG A 93 -6.53 36.78 7.46
CA ARG A 93 -7.82 37.29 7.92
C ARG A 93 -7.65 38.58 8.73
N ASP A 94 -6.70 38.60 9.66
CA ASP A 94 -6.48 39.77 10.51
C ASP A 94 -5.89 40.94 9.71
N GLU A 95 -4.95 40.69 8.81
CA GLU A 95 -4.45 41.70 7.84
C GLU A 95 -5.59 42.34 7.02
N LEU A 96 -6.55 41.53 6.54
CA LEU A 96 -7.70 42.03 5.78
C LEU A 96 -8.65 42.89 6.64
N ARG A 97 -8.84 42.53 7.92
CA ARG A 97 -9.68 43.29 8.85
C ARG A 97 -9.05 44.65 9.18
N ASP A 98 -7.73 44.69 9.34
CA ASP A 98 -7.01 45.93 9.58
C ASP A 98 -7.02 46.82 8.34
N PHE A 99 -6.77 46.25 7.16
CA PHE A 99 -6.91 46.95 5.88
C PHE A 99 -8.31 47.55 5.70
N GLU A 100 -9.37 46.79 5.99
CA GLU A 100 -10.75 47.28 5.90
C GLU A 100 -10.99 48.45 6.87
N ARG A 101 -10.53 48.33 8.12
CA ARG A 101 -10.68 49.38 9.14
C ARG A 101 -9.99 50.66 8.70
N GLU A 102 -8.77 50.56 8.20
CA GLU A 102 -8.01 51.70 7.68
C GLU A 102 -8.69 52.30 6.45
N TYR A 103 -9.11 51.48 5.48
CA TYR A 103 -9.79 51.92 4.27
C TYR A 103 -11.07 52.69 4.61
N ARG A 104 -11.91 52.17 5.51
CA ARG A 104 -13.12 52.86 5.97
C ARG A 104 -12.80 54.19 6.65
N SER A 105 -11.75 54.24 7.46
CA SER A 105 -11.30 55.49 8.11
C SER A 105 -10.83 56.53 7.09
N ARG A 106 -9.98 56.13 6.14
CA ARG A 106 -9.47 57.01 5.05
C ARG A 106 -10.61 57.51 4.16
N LEU A 107 -11.54 56.64 3.78
CA LEU A 107 -12.71 57.00 2.98
C LEU A 107 -13.58 58.04 3.71
N LYS A 108 -13.83 57.83 5.00
CA LYS A 108 -14.58 58.79 5.82
C LYS A 108 -13.89 60.15 5.88
N ALA A 109 -12.58 60.18 6.14
CA ALA A 109 -11.81 61.43 6.20
C ALA A 109 -11.81 62.17 4.86
N TYR A 110 -11.68 61.46 3.74
CA TYR A 110 -11.75 62.02 2.39
C TYR A 110 -13.11 62.67 2.12
N LEU A 111 -14.22 61.95 2.39
CA LEU A 111 -15.57 62.49 2.19
C LEU A 111 -15.84 63.71 3.09
N GLN A 112 -15.37 63.70 4.33
CA GLN A 112 -15.49 64.86 5.23
C GLN A 112 -14.68 66.07 4.73
N SER A 113 -13.50 65.84 4.15
CA SER A 113 -12.69 66.89 3.51
C SER A 113 -13.43 67.46 2.29
N GLU A 114 -13.94 66.62 1.40
CA GLU A 114 -14.67 67.06 0.20
C GLU A 114 -15.93 67.86 0.55
N LEU A 115 -16.70 67.42 1.55
CA LEU A 115 -17.84 68.18 2.06
C LEU A 115 -17.42 69.56 2.59
N ARG A 116 -16.34 69.65 3.37
CA ARG A 116 -15.82 70.93 3.87
C ARG A 116 -15.40 71.86 2.72
N LYS A 117 -14.72 71.33 1.69
CA LYS A 117 -14.32 72.12 0.51
C LYS A 117 -15.54 72.72 -0.18
N LEU A 118 -16.59 71.92 -0.39
CA LEU A 118 -17.88 72.36 -0.94
C LEU A 118 -18.55 73.44 -0.08
N GLU A 119 -18.56 73.27 1.25
CA GLU A 119 -19.10 74.27 2.19
C GLU A 119 -18.34 75.60 2.16
N THR A 120 -17.03 75.55 1.94
CA THR A 120 -16.17 76.75 1.87
C THR A 120 -16.06 77.37 0.47
N GLY A 121 -16.73 76.78 -0.55
CA GLY A 121 -16.76 77.31 -1.92
C GLY A 121 -15.45 77.19 -2.69
N ALA A 122 -14.50 76.36 -2.25
CA ALA A 122 -13.23 76.14 -2.91
C ALA A 122 -13.35 74.97 -3.91
N VAL A 123 -13.50 75.29 -5.20
CA VAL A 123 -13.52 74.31 -6.29
C VAL A 123 -12.14 74.31 -6.95
N ASP A 124 -11.33 73.30 -6.65
CA ASP A 124 -10.15 72.95 -7.45
C ASP A 124 -10.10 71.43 -7.64
N GLU A 125 -9.68 71.03 -8.84
CA GLU A 125 -9.74 69.68 -9.40
C GLU A 125 -9.05 68.63 -8.52
N VAL A 126 -9.75 67.54 -8.20
CA VAL A 126 -9.36 66.56 -7.17
C VAL A 126 -8.57 65.40 -7.78
N PRO A 127 -7.32 65.14 -7.35
CA PRO A 127 -6.70 63.85 -7.61
C PRO A 127 -7.38 62.79 -6.75
N VAL A 128 -8.06 61.85 -7.40
CA VAL A 128 -8.59 60.64 -6.77
C VAL A 128 -7.43 59.91 -6.09
N PRO A 129 -7.50 59.60 -4.78
CA PRO A 129 -6.50 58.77 -4.15
C PRO A 129 -6.70 57.33 -4.65
N VAL A 130 -6.04 56.97 -5.75
CA VAL A 130 -5.77 55.57 -6.07
C VAL A 130 -4.94 55.06 -4.90
N GLY A 131 -5.53 54.20 -4.08
CA GLY A 131 -4.85 53.59 -2.95
C GLY A 131 -3.63 52.83 -3.45
N GLN A 132 -2.45 53.45 -3.40
CA GLN A 132 -1.19 52.73 -3.28
C GLN A 132 -1.17 52.14 -1.87
N ALA A 133 -1.83 50.99 -1.72
CA ALA A 133 -1.46 50.04 -0.71
C ALA A 133 -0.11 49.47 -1.15
N SER A 134 0.98 50.01 -0.63
CA SER A 134 2.22 49.25 -0.53
C SER A 134 1.90 48.04 0.34
N GLY A 135 1.61 46.90 -0.28
CA GLY A 135 1.53 45.63 0.42
C GLY A 135 2.88 45.36 1.10
N PRO A 136 2.91 44.74 2.29
CA PRO A 136 4.16 44.38 2.92
C PRO A 136 4.93 43.46 1.96
N ALA A 137 6.20 43.80 1.74
CA ALA A 137 7.14 43.03 0.95
C ALA A 137 7.12 41.56 1.42
N GLY A 138 6.78 40.66 0.51
CA GLY A 138 7.10 39.25 0.67
C GLY A 138 8.61 39.10 0.64
N ASP A 139 9.14 38.35 1.61
CA ASP A 139 10.56 38.00 1.71
C ASP A 139 10.92 37.16 0.46
N GLU A 140 11.59 37.76 -0.52
CA GLU A 140 12.12 37.09 -1.70
C GLU A 140 13.35 36.27 -1.31
N ALA A 141 13.11 35.00 -0.99
CA ALA A 141 14.17 34.01 -0.88
C ALA A 141 14.86 33.84 -2.26
N SER A 142 16.16 34.15 -2.27
CA SER A 142 17.04 34.13 -3.43
C SER A 142 17.07 32.78 -4.16
N GLY A 143 16.69 32.79 -5.44
CA GLY A 143 16.94 31.73 -6.41
C GLY A 143 17.78 32.25 -7.57
N GLN A 144 19.09 32.22 -7.43
CA GLN A 144 20.06 32.54 -8.48
C GLN A 144 19.97 31.48 -9.60
N ALA A 145 19.56 31.87 -10.81
CA ALA A 145 19.80 31.09 -12.03
C ALA A 145 20.69 31.91 -12.99
N PRO A 146 21.81 31.36 -13.49
CA PRO A 146 22.71 32.10 -14.37
C PRO A 146 22.24 32.10 -15.83
N ALA A 147 22.72 33.10 -16.55
CA ALA A 147 22.35 33.49 -17.90
C ALA A 147 22.88 32.55 -19.01
N GLY A 148 22.02 32.33 -20.01
CA GLY A 148 22.29 32.52 -21.44
C GLY A 148 23.25 31.56 -22.17
N GLY A 149 22.72 30.83 -23.17
CA GLY A 149 23.56 30.28 -24.24
C GLY A 149 22.93 29.21 -25.14
N GLN A 150 22.43 29.67 -26.29
CA GLN A 150 22.35 28.98 -27.59
C GLN A 150 21.17 28.04 -27.92
N ALA A 151 20.55 28.43 -29.03
CA ALA A 151 19.49 27.77 -29.77
C ALA A 151 19.93 26.48 -30.45
N SER A 152 19.00 25.53 -30.57
CA SER A 152 18.81 24.66 -31.74
C SER A 152 17.43 23.99 -31.64
N GLY A 153 16.66 24.09 -32.72
CA GLY A 153 15.21 23.90 -32.69
C GLY A 153 14.68 22.48 -32.79
N ALA A 154 13.38 22.36 -32.55
CA ALA A 154 12.44 21.40 -33.13
C ALA A 154 11.04 21.87 -32.69
N ALA A 155 10.26 22.43 -33.61
CA ALA A 155 9.18 21.73 -34.31
C ALA A 155 7.93 21.52 -33.43
N TYR A 156 6.95 22.35 -33.72
CA TYR A 156 5.54 22.27 -33.36
C TYR A 156 4.93 20.93 -33.84
N ALA A 157 4.19 20.24 -32.98
CA ALA A 157 3.11 19.35 -33.42
C ALA A 157 2.14 19.08 -32.25
N SER A 158 1.03 19.81 -32.28
CA SER A 158 -0.22 19.44 -31.62
C SER A 158 -0.76 18.15 -32.26
N GLY A 159 -1.24 17.21 -31.46
CA GLY A 159 -1.79 15.95 -31.95
C GLY A 159 -2.56 15.22 -30.87
N ASN A 160 -3.88 15.38 -30.89
CA ASN A 160 -4.86 14.60 -30.15
C ASN A 160 -4.92 13.14 -30.64
N ALA A 161 -5.53 12.28 -29.82
CA ALA A 161 -6.11 10.96 -30.09
C ALA A 161 -5.24 9.69 -29.89
N SER A 162 -5.76 8.82 -29.01
CA SER A 162 -5.54 7.38 -29.01
C SER A 162 -5.98 6.75 -30.34
N PRO A 163 -5.35 5.63 -30.77
CA PRO A 163 -6.06 4.35 -30.63
C PRO A 163 -5.16 3.15 -30.28
N ALA A 164 -5.81 2.08 -29.86
CA ALA A 164 -5.25 0.78 -29.48
C ALA A 164 -4.47 0.05 -30.60
N SER A 165 -3.48 -0.76 -30.22
CA SER A 165 -3.11 -2.02 -30.91
C SER A 165 -2.18 -2.87 -30.04
N ALA A 166 -2.41 -4.18 -30.09
CA ALA A 166 -1.94 -5.26 -29.21
C ALA A 166 -0.41 -5.49 -29.18
N PRO A 167 0.04 -6.40 -28.29
CA PRO A 167 0.96 -7.43 -28.77
C PRO A 167 0.40 -8.83 -28.52
N GLY A 168 0.34 -9.62 -29.60
CA GLY A 168 0.18 -11.06 -29.51
C GLY A 168 1.46 -11.71 -29.01
N GLY A 169 1.30 -12.74 -28.16
CA GLY A 169 2.40 -13.53 -27.64
C GLY A 169 1.95 -14.77 -26.87
N ASN A 170 1.68 -15.83 -27.63
CA ASN A 170 1.69 -17.26 -27.25
C ASN A 170 0.61 -17.81 -26.30
N LEU A 171 -0.42 -18.45 -26.87
CA LEU A 171 -1.28 -19.42 -26.18
C LEU A 171 -0.88 -20.85 -26.58
N SER A 172 -0.48 -21.64 -25.59
CA SER A 172 -0.55 -23.10 -25.64
C SER A 172 -1.42 -23.58 -24.46
N GLN A 173 -2.54 -24.25 -24.79
CA GLN A 173 -3.26 -25.33 -24.09
C GLN A 173 -3.24 -25.39 -22.53
N ALA A 174 -4.32 -25.64 -21.77
CA ALA A 174 -5.63 -26.28 -21.97
C ALA A 174 -6.53 -26.00 -20.71
N PRO A 175 -7.78 -26.51 -20.63
CA PRO A 175 -8.89 -25.92 -19.88
C PRO A 175 -9.17 -26.59 -18.52
N SER A 176 -10.04 -25.99 -17.69
CA SER A 176 -11.24 -26.62 -17.12
C SER A 176 -11.89 -25.76 -16.02
N GLY A 177 -13.20 -25.92 -15.87
CA GLY A 177 -14.09 -25.04 -15.13
C GLY A 177 -13.89 -25.02 -13.61
N ASN A 178 -14.55 -24.08 -12.94
CA ASN A 178 -15.83 -24.37 -12.31
C ASN A 178 -16.46 -23.08 -11.79
N SER A 179 -17.71 -22.84 -12.16
CA SER A 179 -18.56 -21.83 -11.53
C SER A 179 -19.03 -22.36 -10.16
N ALA A 180 -18.96 -21.55 -9.11
CA ALA A 180 -19.61 -21.83 -7.84
C ALA A 180 -19.99 -20.52 -7.10
N PRO A 181 -21.04 -20.55 -6.25
CA PRO A 181 -22.09 -19.54 -6.29
C PRO A 181 -22.17 -18.62 -5.06
N ALA A 182 -23.08 -17.64 -5.14
CA ALA A 182 -23.42 -16.65 -4.12
C ALA A 182 -23.85 -17.24 -2.75
N PRO A 183 -23.66 -16.53 -1.63
CA PRO A 183 -24.08 -17.01 -0.31
C PRO A 183 -25.59 -16.83 -0.09
N SER A 184 -26.28 -17.94 0.17
CA SER A 184 -27.63 -17.96 0.72
C SER A 184 -27.59 -17.70 2.23
N GLY A 185 -28.24 -16.61 2.66
CA GLY A 185 -28.44 -16.30 4.07
C GLY A 185 -29.41 -17.28 4.73
N GLY A 186 -28.88 -18.13 5.60
CA GLY A 186 -29.67 -19.00 6.47
C GLY A 186 -30.23 -18.23 7.66
N ALA A 187 -31.55 -18.13 7.74
CA ALA A 187 -32.26 -17.70 8.92
C ALA A 187 -32.20 -18.82 9.99
N SER A 188 -31.76 -18.47 11.20
CA SER A 188 -31.89 -19.31 12.39
C SER A 188 -33.26 -19.10 13.05
N PRO A 189 -34.02 -20.13 13.42
CA PRO A 189 -35.11 -20.00 14.39
C PRO A 189 -34.60 -20.27 15.83
N ALA A 190 -34.91 -19.37 16.76
CA ALA A 190 -34.69 -19.56 18.20
C ALA A 190 -35.90 -20.28 18.86
N PRO A 191 -35.69 -21.00 19.98
CA PRO A 191 -36.62 -22.00 20.49
C PRO A 191 -37.72 -21.45 21.41
N GLY A 192 -38.76 -22.26 21.56
CA GLY A 192 -40.05 -21.93 22.20
C GLY A 192 -40.01 -21.53 23.67
N ALA A 193 -41.04 -20.76 24.01
CA ALA A 193 -41.42 -20.39 25.36
C ALA A 193 -42.03 -21.58 26.09
N ASN A 194 -41.55 -21.81 27.32
CA ASN A 194 -42.23 -22.64 28.32
C ASN A 194 -42.79 -21.69 29.38
N SER A 195 -44.11 -21.59 29.46
CA SER A 195 -44.91 -21.15 30.63
C SER A 195 -46.37 -21.50 30.38
#